data_AF-A0A973FWV0-F1
#
_entry.id   AF-A0A973FWV0-F1
#
_cell.length_a   1.000
_cell.length_b   1.000
_cell.length_c   1.000
_cell.angle_alpha   90.00
_cell.angle_beta   90.00
_cell.angle_gamma   90.00
#
_symmetry.space_group_name_H-M   'P 1'
#
loop_
_entity.id
_entity.type
_entity.pdbx_description
1 polymer ?
#
loop_
_entity_poly.entity_id
_entity_poly.type
_entity_poly.pdbx_seq_one_letter_code
_entity_poly.pdbx_strand_id
1 'polypeptide(L)' 'MTRTTKEKIIKFILFLFALVSVLVLALIVFSLFREGLPIFKRISLWDFIFGLEWYPTADPPLFGIFP' A
#
# COMPACT_ATOMS: atom_id res chain seq x y z
N MET A 1 24.06 27.86 -22.44
CA MET A 1 23.29 26.59 -22.47
C MET A 1 22.24 26.66 -23.57
N THR A 2 22.32 25.77 -24.56
CA THR A 2 21.34 25.65 -25.66
C THR A 2 20.00 25.11 -25.15
N ARG A 3 18.87 25.57 -25.73
CA ARG A 3 17.49 25.21 -25.31
C ARG A 3 17.27 23.69 -25.22
N THR A 4 17.90 22.93 -26.11
CA THR A 4 17.87 21.46 -26.18
C THR A 4 18.48 20.77 -24.96
N THR A 5 19.49 21.35 -24.32
CA THR A 5 20.10 20.77 -23.12
C THR A 5 19.17 20.89 -21.91
N LYS A 6 18.51 22.05 -21.77
CA LYS A 6 17.52 22.28 -20.71
C LYS A 6 16.32 21.34 -20.83
N GLU A 7 15.82 21.13 -22.04
CA GLU A 7 14.69 20.22 -22.28
C GLU A 7 15.01 18.76 -21.92
N LYS A 8 16.21 18.27 -22.26
CA LYS A 8 16.65 16.93 -21.86
C LYS A 8 16.73 16.77 -20.35
N ILE A 9 17.26 17.77 -19.66
CA ILE A 9 17.37 17.76 -18.18
C ILE A 9 15.98 17.69 -17.54
N ILE A 10 15.04 18.53 -18.00
CA ILE A 10 13.67 18.54 -17.46
C ILE A 10 12.97 17.20 -17.71
N LYS A 11 13.07 16.64 -18.92
CA LYS A 11 12.50 15.33 -19.25
C LYS A 11 13.06 14.22 -18.35
N PHE A 12 14.37 14.23 -18.12
CA PHE A 12 15.02 13.24 -17.26
C PHE A 12 14.57 13.36 -15.79
N ILE A 13 14.46 14.58 -15.28
CA ILE A 13 13.98 14.82 -13.91
C ILE A 13 12.54 14.34 -13.75
N LEU A 14 11.65 14.68 -14.69
CA LEU A 14 10.26 14.23 -14.65
C LEU A 14 10.14 12.70 -14.72
N PHE A 15 10.95 12.06 -15.56
CA PHE A 15 11.03 10.60 -15.63
C PHE A 15 11.47 9.99 -14.29
N LEU A 16 12.49 10.58 -13.65
CA LEU A 16 12.96 10.12 -12.34
C LEU A 16 11.87 10.25 -11.27
N PHE A 17 11.14 11.38 -11.24
CA PHE A 17 10.02 11.56 -10.30
C PHE A 17 8.89 10.54 -10.53
N ALA A 18 8.54 10.29 -11.79
CA ALA A 18 7.54 9.27 -12.12
C ALA A 18 7.99 7.88 -11.64
N LEU A 19 9.26 7.52 -11.89
CA LEU A 19 9.82 6.24 -11.45
C LEU A 19 9.81 6.11 -9.92
N VAL A 20 10.24 7.15 -9.21
CA VAL A 20 10.23 7.17 -7.73
C VAL A 20 8.80 7.04 -7.20
N SER A 21 7.83 7.74 -7.79
CA SER A 21 6.42 7.65 -7.39
C SER A 21 5.89 6.21 -7.51
N VAL A 22 6.14 5.56 -8.65
CA VAL A 22 5.74 4.16 -8.87
C VAL A 22 6.44 3.21 -7.89
N LEU A 23 7.74 3.41 -7.64
CA LEU A 23 8.48 2.61 -6.67
C LEU A 23 7.94 2.77 -5.25
N VAL A 24 7.63 3.99 -4.81
CA VAL A 24 7.05 4.25 -3.50
C VAL A 24 5.68 3.61 -3.38
N LEU A 25 4.83 3.73 -4.40
CA LEU A 25 3.53 3.05 -4.41
C LEU A 25 3.69 1.53 -4.29
N ALA A 26 4.62 0.94 -5.05
CA ALA A 26 4.89 -0.50 -4.99
C ALA A 26 5.37 -0.92 -3.59
N LEU A 27 6.21 -0.12 -2.93
CA LEU A 27 6.66 -0.37 -1.56
C LEU A 27 5.50 -0.28 -0.55
N ILE A 28 4.61 0.70 -0.67
CA ILE A 28 3.42 0.82 0.19
C ILE A 28 2.54 -0.41 0.04
N VAL A 29 2.23 -0.80 -1.21
CA VAL A 29 1.43 -2.00 -1.51
C VAL A 29 2.11 -3.25 -0.94
N PHE A 30 3.43 -3.38 -1.09
CA PHE A 30 4.19 -4.49 -0.53
C PHE A 30 4.12 -4.53 1.00
N SER A 31 4.29 -3.40 1.69
CA SER A 31 4.17 -3.33 3.15
C SER A 31 2.77 -3.69 3.63
N LEU A 32 1.72 -3.23 2.94
CA LEU A 32 0.33 -3.61 3.24
C LEU A 32 0.11 -5.13 3.16
N PHE A 33 0.62 -5.79 2.12
CA PHE A 33 0.52 -7.25 2.04
C PHE A 33 1.38 -7.95 3.08
N ARG A 34 2.59 -7.45 3.35
CA ARG A 34 3.51 -8.02 4.34
C ARG A 34 2.94 -7.99 5.75
N GLU A 35 2.26 -6.91 6.12
CA GLU A 35 1.70 -6.72 7.47
C GLU A 35 0.25 -7.21 7.57
N GLY A 36 -0.53 -7.06 6.49
CA GLY A 36 -1.95 -7.44 6.43
C GLY A 36 -2.19 -8.94 6.22
N LEU A 37 -1.45 -9.61 5.34
CA LEU A 37 -1.67 -11.05 5.08
C LEU A 37 -1.45 -11.96 6.30
N PRO A 38 -0.46 -11.74 7.19
CA PRO A 38 -0.28 -12.54 8.39
C PRO A 38 -1.48 -12.53 9.34
N ILE A 39 -2.34 -11.51 9.29
CA ILE A 39 -3.55 -11.41 10.12
C ILE A 39 -4.50 -12.58 9.82
N PHE A 40 -4.60 -12.99 8.55
CA PHE A 40 -5.41 -14.14 8.13
C PHE A 40 -4.89 -15.50 8.65
N LYS A 41 -3.73 -15.55 9.32
CA LYS A 41 -3.31 -16.75 10.07
C LYS A 41 -4.01 -16.87 11.42
N ARG A 42 -4.55 -15.77 11.95
CA ARG A 42 -5.17 -15.68 13.28
C ARG A 42 -6.70 -15.61 13.19
N ILE A 43 -7.22 -14.95 12.15
CA ILE A 43 -8.64 -14.86 11.84
C ILE A 43 -8.94 -15.52 10.50
N SER A 44 -10.11 -16.12 10.34
CA SER A 44 -10.52 -16.67 9.06
C SER A 44 -10.94 -15.56 8.07
N LEU A 45 -10.81 -15.80 6.77
CA LEU A 45 -11.29 -14.87 5.74
C LEU A 45 -12.80 -14.61 5.85
N TRP A 46 -13.56 -15.61 6.32
CA TRP A 46 -14.99 -15.49 6.53
C TRP A 46 -15.34 -14.55 7.67
N ASP A 47 -14.63 -14.64 8.81
CA ASP A 47 -14.82 -13.73 9.95
C ASP A 47 -14.38 -12.30 9.62
N PHE A 48 -13.40 -12.13 8.73
CA PHE A 48 -13.01 -10.82 8.22
C PHE A 48 -14.10 -10.20 7.33
N ILE A 49 -14.64 -10.96 6.37
CA ILE A 49 -15.62 -10.47 5.38
C ILE A 49 -17.02 -10.27 5.98
N PHE A 50 -17.46 -11.16 6.87
CA PHE A 50 -18.78 -11.12 7.50
C PHE A 50 -18.78 -10.57 8.92
N GLY A 51 -17.62 -10.30 9.50
CA GLY A 51 -17.53 -9.67 10.81
C GLY A 51 -18.08 -8.25 10.77
N LEU A 52 -18.86 -7.90 11.78
CA LEU A 52 -19.53 -6.60 11.93
C LEU A 52 -18.69 -5.60 12.74
N GLU A 53 -17.67 -6.09 13.45
CA GLU A 53 -16.96 -5.31 14.45
C GLU A 53 -15.46 -5.25 14.16
N TRP A 54 -14.90 -4.04 14.23
CA TRP A 54 -13.46 -3.79 14.10
C TRP A 54 -12.86 -3.44 15.46
N TYR A 55 -12.37 -4.46 16.19
CA TYR A 55 -11.68 -4.32 17.47
C TYR A 55 -10.40 -5.17 17.53
N PRO A 56 -9.28 -4.66 16.96
CA PRO A 56 -7.99 -5.36 16.96
C PRO A 56 -7.37 -5.57 18.35
N THR A 57 -7.79 -4.79 19.35
CA THR A 57 -7.26 -4.84 20.74
C THR A 57 -8.09 -5.73 21.66
N ALA A 58 -9.19 -6.31 21.19
CA ALA A 58 -10.00 -7.25 21.95
C ALA A 58 -9.33 -8.63 22.03
N ASP A 59 -9.74 -9.45 22.99
CA ASP A 59 -9.32 -10.84 23.14
C ASP A 59 -10.57 -11.74 23.09
N PRO A 60 -10.89 -12.40 21.96
CA PRO A 60 -10.13 -12.48 20.70
C PRO A 60 -10.24 -11.21 19.80
N PRO A 61 -9.23 -10.90 18.96
CA PRO A 61 -9.23 -9.71 18.12
C PRO A 61 -10.22 -9.84 16.95
N LEU A 62 -11.02 -8.79 16.74
CA LEU A 62 -12.08 -8.73 15.73
C LEU A 62 -11.67 -7.78 14.61
N PHE A 63 -11.75 -8.25 13.36
CA PHE A 63 -11.37 -7.48 12.16
C PHE A 63 -12.48 -7.53 11.11
N GLY A 64 -13.73 -7.39 11.55
CA GLY A 64 -14.87 -7.36 10.65
C GLY A 64 -14.88 -6.13 9.75
N ILE A 65 -15.02 -6.33 8.43
CA ILE A 65 -15.12 -5.25 7.44
C ILE A 65 -16.57 -5.04 6.94
N PHE A 66 -17.52 -5.85 7.41
CA PHE A 66 -18.92 -5.73 7.04
C PHE A 66 -19.57 -4.55 7.79
N PRO A 67 -20.29 -3.65 7.10
CA PRO A 67 -20.93 -2.49 7.72
C PRO A 67 -22.15 -2.84 8.57
#